data_AF-A0A968JFV1-F1
#
_entry.id   AF-A0A968JFV1-F1
#
_cell.length_a   1.000
_cell.length_b   1.000
_cell.length_c   1.000
_cell.angle_alpha   90.00
_cell.angle_beta   90.00
_cell.angle_gamma   90.00
#
_symmetry.space_group_name_H-M   'P 1'
#
loop_
_entity.id
_entity.type
_entity.pdbx_description
1 polymer ?
#
loop_
_entity_poly.entity_id
_entity_poly.type
_entity_poly.pdbx_seq_one_letter_code
_entity_poly.pdbx_strand_id
1 'polypeptide(L)'
;MPIIRDIIVLEEKFAKSLIIEGTDQTEIGYIYLPGFYADFEDKSGRFCSDDVVVELEKLKKEGVKGIILDLRDNGGGSLDEVRKMSGLFIEEGPVVQVKSRDRRPEVLTDIDKNVQYNGPLIVMVNNFSASASEILAAALQDYDRAIIVGEKSYGKGLVQVTPPAIV
;
A
#
# COMPACT_ATOMS: atom_id res chain seq x y z
N MET A 1 -1.87 -32.24 29.00
CA MET A 1 -2.78 -31.27 28.36
C MET A 1 -2.06 -30.69 27.17
N PRO A 2 -2.52 -30.91 25.92
CA PRO A 2 -1.91 -30.25 24.77
C PRO A 2 -2.29 -28.76 24.78
N ILE A 3 -1.34 -27.90 24.48
CA ILE A 3 -1.56 -26.47 24.29
C ILE A 3 -2.23 -26.32 22.93
N ILE A 4 -3.50 -25.92 22.91
CA ILE A 4 -4.22 -25.55 21.69
C ILE A 4 -3.64 -24.20 21.26
N ARG A 5 -3.05 -24.14 20.06
CA ARG A 5 -2.58 -22.87 19.49
C ARG A 5 -3.80 -22.10 18.97
N ASP A 6 -4.28 -21.15 19.76
CA ASP A 6 -5.17 -20.12 19.24
C ASP A 6 -4.38 -19.21 18.30
N ILE A 7 -4.86 -19.05 17.08
CA ILE A 7 -4.34 -18.05 16.14
C ILE A 7 -4.91 -16.71 16.61
N ILE A 8 -4.12 -15.96 17.38
CA ILE A 8 -4.48 -14.58 17.73
C ILE A 8 -4.27 -13.71 16.49
N VAL A 9 -5.34 -13.45 15.75
CA VAL A 9 -5.35 -12.46 14.66
C VAL A 9 -5.36 -11.08 15.32
N LEU A 10 -4.18 -10.46 15.43
CA LEU A 10 -4.05 -9.07 15.88
C LEU A 10 -4.64 -8.17 14.79
N GLU A 11 -5.88 -7.71 14.97
CA GLU A 11 -6.61 -6.84 14.02
C GLU A 11 -5.84 -5.55 13.69
N GLU A 12 -4.94 -5.10 14.57
CA GLU A 12 -4.11 -3.91 14.36
C GLU A 12 -3.05 -4.07 13.25
N LYS A 13 -2.82 -5.29 12.76
CA LYS A 13 -1.80 -5.59 11.76
C LYS A 13 -2.25 -5.41 10.30
N PHE A 14 -3.54 -5.18 10.07
CA PHE A 14 -4.12 -5.17 8.73
C PHE A 14 -4.73 -3.82 8.37
N ALA A 15 -4.96 -3.63 7.08
CA ALA A 15 -5.61 -2.42 6.59
C ALA A 15 -7.01 -2.26 7.20
N LYS A 16 -7.36 -1.02 7.52
CA LYS A 16 -8.66 -0.66 8.08
C LYS A 16 -9.06 0.73 7.62
N SER A 17 -10.37 0.95 7.50
CA SER A 17 -10.91 2.27 7.17
C SER A 17 -11.84 2.83 8.24
N LEU A 18 -12.01 4.15 8.18
CA LEU A 18 -13.05 4.89 8.88
C LEU A 18 -13.46 6.10 8.03
N ILE A 19 -14.57 6.73 8.37
CA ILE A 19 -15.02 7.97 7.75
C ILE A 19 -14.72 9.11 8.72
N ILE A 20 -14.10 10.16 8.20
CA ILE A 20 -13.92 11.43 8.91
C ILE A 20 -14.83 12.48 8.28
N GLU A 21 -15.39 13.34 9.12
CA GLU A 21 -16.22 14.46 8.69
C GLU A 21 -15.36 15.73 8.63
N GLY A 22 -15.33 16.37 7.46
CA GLY A 22 -14.69 17.65 7.26
C GLY A 22 -15.42 18.78 7.99
N THR A 23 -14.77 19.94 8.11
CA THR A 23 -15.37 21.13 8.76
C THR A 23 -16.62 21.64 8.04
N ASP A 24 -16.79 21.26 6.78
CA ASP A 24 -17.91 21.54 5.89
C ASP A 24 -18.92 20.37 5.81
N GLN A 25 -18.83 19.39 6.73
CA GLN A 25 -19.63 18.16 6.73
C GLN A 25 -19.34 17.21 5.55
N THR A 26 -18.24 17.43 4.83
CA THR A 26 -17.84 16.52 3.76
C THR A 26 -17.26 15.23 4.35
N GLU A 27 -17.84 14.08 4.01
CA GLU A 27 -17.32 12.77 4.41
C GLU A 27 -16.11 12.37 3.57
N ILE A 28 -15.00 12.09 4.24
CA ILE A 28 -13.73 11.64 3.65
C ILE A 28 -13.41 10.26 4.21
N GLY A 29 -13.06 9.33 3.33
CA GLY A 29 -12.56 8.03 3.72
C GLY A 29 -11.12 8.13 4.19
N TYR A 30 -10.80 7.49 5.31
CA TYR A 30 -9.44 7.38 5.81
C TYR A 30 -9.08 5.89 5.87
N ILE A 31 -8.03 5.50 5.16
CA ILE A 31 -7.48 4.14 5.14
C ILE A 31 -6.13 4.16 5.84
N TYR A 32 -6.00 3.38 6.90
CA TYR A 32 -4.73 3.13 7.56
C TYR A 32 -4.12 1.83 7.04
N LEU A 33 -2.90 1.92 6.48
CA LEU A 33 -2.15 0.76 6.01
C LEU A 33 -0.86 0.59 6.84
N PRO A 34 -0.80 -0.38 7.76
CA PRO A 34 0.34 -0.54 8.66
C PRO A 34 1.61 -1.11 7.99
N GLY A 35 1.47 -1.77 6.84
CA GLY A 35 2.58 -2.41 6.14
C GLY A 35 2.15 -3.01 4.80
N PHE A 36 3.11 -3.26 3.92
CA PHE A 36 2.88 -3.99 2.67
C PHE A 36 3.04 -5.50 2.91
N TYR A 37 2.13 -6.07 3.70
CA TYR A 37 2.16 -7.49 4.06
C TYR A 37 1.70 -8.38 2.90
N ALA A 38 2.33 -9.56 2.80
CA ALA A 38 2.00 -10.60 1.85
C ALA A 38 2.26 -11.96 2.48
N ASP A 39 1.40 -12.94 2.18
CA ASP A 39 1.69 -14.34 2.44
C ASP A 39 2.45 -14.93 1.24
N PHE A 40 3.72 -15.28 1.46
CA PHE A 40 4.57 -15.82 0.40
C PHE A 40 4.44 -17.34 0.23
N GLU A 41 3.84 -18.03 1.21
CA GLU A 41 3.71 -19.49 1.21
C GLU A 41 2.32 -19.93 0.72
N ASP A 42 1.29 -19.14 1.03
CA ASP A 42 -0.10 -19.42 0.65
C ASP A 42 -0.66 -18.33 -0.26
N LYS A 43 -1.00 -18.69 -1.51
CA LYS A 43 -1.69 -17.77 -2.45
C LYS A 43 -3.10 -17.40 -2.02
N SER A 44 -3.71 -18.17 -1.13
CA SER A 44 -4.98 -17.87 -0.46
C SER A 44 -4.78 -17.20 0.91
N GLY A 45 -3.53 -16.91 1.26
CA GLY A 45 -3.18 -16.13 2.44
C GLY A 45 -3.59 -14.67 2.31
N ARG A 46 -3.11 -13.84 3.24
CA ARG A 46 -3.59 -12.46 3.37
C ARG A 46 -2.63 -11.46 2.72
N PHE A 47 -3.18 -10.62 1.86
CA PHE A 47 -2.47 -9.62 1.08
C PHE A 47 -3.05 -8.23 1.34
N CYS A 48 -2.18 -7.22 1.42
CA CYS A 48 -2.62 -5.87 1.75
C CYS A 48 -3.43 -5.23 0.62
N SER A 49 -3.15 -5.58 -0.65
CA SER A 49 -3.96 -5.12 -1.78
C SER A 49 -5.41 -5.54 -1.65
N ASP A 50 -5.65 -6.79 -1.25
CA ASP A 50 -6.98 -7.37 -1.20
C ASP A 50 -7.79 -6.77 -0.04
N ASP A 51 -7.15 -6.57 1.12
CA ASP A 51 -7.77 -5.87 2.23
C ASP A 51 -8.11 -4.41 1.87
N VAL A 52 -7.22 -3.69 1.18
CA VAL A 52 -7.48 -2.31 0.77
C VAL A 52 -8.61 -2.24 -0.26
N VAL A 53 -8.74 -3.20 -1.18
CA VAL A 53 -9.91 -3.30 -2.08
C VAL A 53 -11.21 -3.36 -1.28
N VAL A 54 -11.27 -4.21 -0.25
CA VAL A 54 -12.45 -4.34 0.62
C VAL A 54 -12.76 -3.03 1.33
N GLU A 55 -11.74 -2.34 1.87
CA GLU A 55 -11.93 -1.05 2.51
C GLU A 55 -12.36 0.06 1.54
N LEU A 56 -11.81 0.09 0.31
CA LEU A 56 -12.24 1.00 -0.75
C LEU A 56 -13.71 0.78 -1.12
N GLU A 57 -14.15 -0.47 -1.24
CA GLU A 57 -15.55 -0.78 -1.53
C GLU A 57 -16.50 -0.32 -0.43
N LYS A 58 -16.12 -0.47 0.84
CA LYS A 58 -16.90 0.05 1.98
C LYS A 58 -17.06 1.56 1.87
N LEU A 59 -15.96 2.29 1.72
CA LEU A 59 -15.96 3.74 1.62
C LEU A 59 -16.73 4.25 0.39
N LYS A 60 -16.64 3.56 -0.74
CA LYS A 60 -17.42 3.87 -1.95
C LYS A 60 -18.93 3.72 -1.73
N LYS A 61 -19.36 2.69 -1.00
CA LYS A 61 -20.78 2.46 -0.68
C LYS A 61 -21.34 3.57 0.21
N GLU A 62 -20.52 4.09 1.12
CA GLU A 62 -20.86 5.23 1.97
C GLU A 62 -20.78 6.59 1.22
N GLY A 63 -20.26 6.62 -0.01
CA GLY A 63 -20.33 7.81 -0.86
C GLY A 63 -19.34 8.93 -0.50
N VAL A 64 -18.22 8.58 0.16
CA VAL A 64 -17.17 9.54 0.54
C VAL A 64 -16.65 10.34 -0.66
N LYS A 65 -16.31 11.61 -0.43
CA LYS A 65 -15.89 12.55 -1.51
C LYS A 65 -14.41 12.48 -1.85
N GLY A 66 -13.61 11.85 -1.00
CA GLY A 66 -12.17 11.72 -1.15
C GLY A 66 -11.66 10.61 -0.25
N ILE A 67 -10.45 10.15 -0.51
CA ILE A 67 -9.76 9.16 0.32
C ILE A 67 -8.40 9.70 0.74
N ILE A 68 -8.08 9.48 2.01
CA ILE A 68 -6.75 9.64 2.59
C ILE A 68 -6.19 8.24 2.82
N LEU A 69 -5.06 7.93 2.19
CA LEU A 69 -4.28 6.73 2.45
C LEU A 69 -3.12 7.08 3.39
N ASP A 70 -3.14 6.55 4.60
CA ASP A 70 -2.12 6.79 5.60
C ASP A 70 -1.03 5.72 5.57
N LEU A 71 0.17 6.14 5.18
CA LEU A 71 1.41 5.35 5.15
C LEU A 71 2.43 5.85 6.19
N ARG A 72 2.02 6.71 7.14
CA ARG A 72 2.88 7.09 8.26
C ARG A 72 3.25 5.85 9.06
N ASP A 73 4.50 5.78 9.49
CA ASP A 73 5.08 4.65 10.22
C ASP A 73 5.07 3.30 9.47
N ASN A 74 4.71 3.32 8.18
CA ASN A 74 4.76 2.15 7.31
C ASN A 74 6.17 1.99 6.70
N GLY A 75 6.96 1.08 7.28
CA GLY A 75 8.32 0.76 6.84
C GLY A 75 8.43 0.01 5.50
N GLY A 76 7.30 -0.26 4.83
CA GLY A 76 7.21 -0.93 3.55
C GLY A 76 6.83 -2.41 3.66
N GLY A 77 7.38 -3.24 2.78
CA GLY A 77 7.08 -4.67 2.71
C GLY A 77 7.26 -5.22 1.30
N SER A 78 6.31 -6.04 0.84
CA SER A 78 6.37 -6.75 -0.42
C SER A 78 6.39 -5.82 -1.64
N LEU A 79 7.35 -6.07 -2.55
CA LEU A 79 7.45 -5.36 -3.82
C LEU A 79 6.31 -5.73 -4.78
N ASP A 80 5.78 -6.95 -4.70
CA ASP A 80 4.65 -7.35 -5.53
C ASP A 80 3.35 -6.70 -5.05
N GLU A 81 3.20 -6.52 -3.73
CA GLU A 81 2.04 -5.84 -3.18
C GLU A 81 2.00 -4.37 -3.54
N VAL A 82 3.15 -3.67 -3.56
CA VAL A 82 3.15 -2.26 -4.00
C VAL A 82 2.76 -2.12 -5.48
N ARG A 83 3.10 -3.11 -6.31
CA ARG A 83 2.69 -3.12 -7.73
C ARG A 83 1.18 -3.24 -7.84
N LYS A 84 0.57 -4.24 -7.18
CA LYS A 84 -0.90 -4.39 -7.13
C LYS A 84 -1.62 -3.19 -6.53
N MET A 85 -1.10 -2.67 -5.41
CA MET A 85 -1.63 -1.48 -4.74
C MET A 85 -1.63 -0.26 -5.65
N SER A 86 -0.66 -0.14 -6.56
CA SER A 86 -0.64 0.94 -7.54
C SER A 86 -1.79 0.79 -8.54
N GLY A 87 -2.04 -0.42 -9.05
CA GLY A 87 -3.15 -0.71 -9.97
C GLY A 87 -4.53 -0.35 -9.45
N LEU A 88 -4.72 -0.27 -8.12
CA LEU A 88 -5.98 0.19 -7.51
C LEU A 88 -6.30 1.66 -7.85
N PHE A 89 -5.30 2.45 -8.22
CA PHE A 89 -5.40 3.90 -8.41
C PHE A 89 -4.93 4.39 -9.79
N ILE A 90 -4.05 3.65 -10.48
CA ILE A 90 -3.53 3.98 -11.83
C ILE A 90 -3.86 2.87 -12.83
N GLU A 91 -4.25 3.24 -14.05
CA GLU A 91 -4.70 2.27 -15.07
C GLU A 91 -3.57 1.42 -15.66
N GLU A 92 -2.46 2.06 -16.05
CA GLU A 92 -1.32 1.37 -16.65
C GLU A 92 -0.06 2.23 -16.55
N GLY A 93 1.07 1.55 -16.37
CA GLY A 93 2.39 2.10 -16.61
C GLY A 93 3.45 1.63 -15.61
N PRO A 94 4.69 2.14 -15.72
CA PRO A 94 5.76 1.83 -14.79
C PRO A 94 5.40 2.28 -13.36
N VAL A 95 5.62 1.39 -12.38
CA VAL A 95 5.51 1.69 -10.95
C VAL A 95 6.89 1.93 -10.35
N VAL A 96 7.85 1.08 -10.70
CA VAL A 96 9.21 1.15 -10.14
C VAL A 96 10.24 0.58 -11.11
N GLN A 97 11.44 1.17 -11.12
CA GLN A 97 12.56 0.65 -11.87
C GLN A 97 13.61 0.07 -10.91
N VAL A 98 13.96 -1.20 -11.08
CA VAL A 98 14.96 -1.89 -10.27
C VAL A 98 16.24 -2.06 -11.09
N LYS A 99 17.38 -1.64 -10.52
CA LYS A 99 18.70 -1.78 -11.16
C LYS A 99 19.62 -2.65 -10.32
N SER A 100 19.98 -3.83 -10.82
CA SER A 100 21.06 -4.63 -10.24
C SER A 100 22.42 -4.15 -10.76
N ARG A 101 23.50 -4.40 -10.01
CA ARG A 101 24.87 -3.92 -10.34
C ARG A 101 25.31 -4.27 -11.77
N ASP A 102 25.03 -5.51 -12.19
CA ASP A 102 25.53 -6.08 -13.44
C ASP A 102 24.40 -6.38 -14.46
N ARG A 103 23.21 -5.79 -14.27
CA ARG A 103 22.07 -5.95 -15.18
C ARG A 103 21.54 -4.61 -15.66
N ARG A 104 20.90 -4.62 -16.83
CA ARG A 104 20.12 -3.46 -17.28
C ARG A 104 18.99 -3.19 -16.29
N PRO A 105 18.57 -1.93 -16.12
CA PRO A 105 17.41 -1.63 -15.30
C PRO A 105 16.18 -2.37 -15.82
N GLU A 106 15.42 -2.93 -14.90
CA GLU A 106 14.15 -3.60 -15.15
C GLU A 106 13.03 -2.69 -14.69
N VAL A 107 12.07 -2.45 -15.59
CA VAL A 107 10.89 -1.65 -15.29
C VAL A 107 9.79 -2.60 -14.84
N LEU A 108 9.34 -2.44 -13.60
CA LEU A 108 8.22 -3.19 -13.05
C LEU A 108 6.97 -2.33 -13.13
N THR A 109 5.98 -2.85 -13.85
CA THR A 109 4.66 -2.25 -13.95
C THR A 109 3.72 -2.85 -12.91
N ASP A 110 2.56 -2.22 -12.76
CA ASP A 110 1.41 -2.86 -12.15
C ASP A 110 1.08 -4.21 -12.84
N ILE A 111 0.48 -5.11 -12.08
CA ILE A 111 0.08 -6.46 -12.49
C ILE A 111 -1.44 -6.68 -12.48
N ASP A 112 -2.23 -5.71 -12.01
CA ASP A 112 -3.69 -5.75 -12.01
C ASP A 112 -4.29 -4.38 -12.38
N LYS A 113 -4.72 -4.25 -13.64
CA LYS A 113 -5.21 -3.00 -14.24
C LYS A 113 -6.60 -2.56 -13.74
N ASN A 114 -7.12 -3.17 -12.70
CA ASN A 114 -8.47 -2.90 -12.21
C ASN A 114 -8.49 -1.72 -11.23
N VAL A 115 -8.58 -0.49 -11.77
CA VAL A 115 -8.71 0.73 -10.97
C VAL A 115 -9.95 0.67 -10.10
N GLN A 116 -9.74 0.57 -8.79
CA GLN A 116 -10.82 0.49 -7.80
C GLN A 116 -11.34 1.86 -7.40
N TYR A 117 -10.49 2.88 -7.45
CA TYR A 117 -10.82 4.22 -7.04
C TYR A 117 -10.17 5.28 -7.94
N ASN A 118 -11.01 6.14 -8.51
CA ASN A 118 -10.63 7.26 -9.39
C ASN A 118 -10.92 8.64 -8.79
N GLY A 119 -11.45 8.70 -7.56
CA GLY A 119 -11.75 9.96 -6.87
C GLY A 119 -10.49 10.65 -6.28
N PRO A 120 -10.69 11.82 -5.64
CA PRO A 120 -9.62 12.58 -4.98
C PRO A 120 -8.85 11.74 -3.96
N LEU A 121 -7.52 11.70 -4.08
CA LEU A 121 -6.66 10.88 -3.25
C LEU A 121 -5.54 11.73 -2.63
N ILE A 122 -5.39 11.59 -1.31
CA ILE A 122 -4.25 12.10 -0.55
C ILE A 122 -3.48 10.90 0.00
N VAL A 123 -2.16 10.97 -0.04
CA VAL A 123 -1.28 9.99 0.64
C VAL A 123 -0.52 10.70 1.74
N MET A 124 -0.66 10.21 2.97
CA MET A 124 0.07 10.73 4.12
C MET A 124 1.35 9.92 4.37
N VAL A 125 2.46 10.62 4.55
CA VAL A 125 3.79 10.03 4.82
C VAL A 125 4.50 10.77 5.95
N ASN A 126 5.41 10.08 6.65
CA ASN A 126 6.33 10.69 7.60
C ASN A 126 7.76 10.17 7.41
N ASN A 127 8.68 10.63 8.26
CA ASN A 127 10.08 10.19 8.29
C ASN A 127 10.29 8.67 8.53
N PHE A 128 9.27 7.93 8.94
CA PHE A 128 9.30 6.47 9.09
C PHE A 128 8.71 5.73 7.88
N SER A 129 8.03 6.41 6.96
CA SER A 129 7.57 5.83 5.70
C SER A 129 8.77 5.45 4.83
N ALA A 130 8.88 4.17 4.47
CA ALA A 130 10.06 3.64 3.78
C ALA A 130 9.72 2.60 2.69
N SER A 131 10.66 2.38 1.76
CA SER A 131 10.64 1.26 0.81
C SER A 131 9.36 1.24 -0.06
N ALA A 132 8.51 0.22 0.06
CA ALA A 132 7.25 0.10 -0.68
C ALA A 132 6.33 1.32 -0.49
N SER A 133 6.31 1.94 0.69
CA SER A 133 5.56 3.18 0.93
C SER A 133 6.07 4.33 0.07
N GLU A 134 7.39 4.44 -0.09
CA GLU A 134 8.03 5.47 -0.91
C GLU A 134 7.80 5.23 -2.39
N ILE A 135 7.83 3.96 -2.83
CA ILE A 135 7.52 3.57 -4.20
C ILE A 135 6.08 3.96 -4.55
N LEU A 136 5.11 3.61 -3.69
CA LEU A 136 3.70 3.92 -3.95
C LEU A 136 3.47 5.44 -4.00
N ALA A 137 3.99 6.17 -3.00
CA ALA A 137 3.84 7.62 -2.94
C ALA A 137 4.49 8.32 -4.14
N ALA A 138 5.70 7.91 -4.53
CA ALA A 138 6.38 8.45 -5.70
C ALA A 138 5.62 8.14 -7.00
N ALA A 139 5.16 6.90 -7.19
CA ALA A 139 4.37 6.55 -8.36
C ALA A 139 3.07 7.38 -8.41
N LEU A 140 2.30 7.46 -7.33
CA LEU A 140 1.07 8.25 -7.33
C LEU A 140 1.32 9.74 -7.54
N GLN A 141 2.47 10.27 -7.10
CA GLN A 141 2.89 11.64 -7.38
C GLN A 141 3.27 11.84 -8.85
N ASP A 142 4.09 10.95 -9.42
CA ASP A 142 4.59 11.04 -10.80
C ASP A 142 3.47 10.95 -11.84
N TYR A 143 2.37 10.25 -11.52
CA TYR A 143 1.17 10.17 -12.35
C TYR A 143 0.16 11.29 -12.11
N ASP A 144 0.49 12.29 -11.27
CA ASP A 144 -0.44 13.31 -10.79
C ASP A 144 -1.73 12.70 -10.19
N ARG A 145 -1.63 11.48 -9.67
CA ARG A 145 -2.78 10.69 -9.19
C ARG A 145 -3.16 11.05 -7.76
N ALA A 146 -2.20 11.43 -6.92
CA ALA A 146 -2.44 11.79 -5.54
C ALA A 146 -1.61 12.99 -5.09
N ILE A 147 -2.13 13.73 -4.11
CA ILE A 147 -1.35 14.74 -3.39
C ILE A 147 -0.65 14.05 -2.21
N ILE A 148 0.68 14.20 -2.13
CA ILE A 148 1.48 13.66 -1.03
C ILE A 148 1.58 14.72 0.07
N VAL A 149 1.23 14.35 1.30
CA VAL A 149 1.20 15.26 2.46
C VAL A 149 1.98 14.66 3.63
N GLY A 150 2.74 15.50 4.33
CA GLY A 150 3.42 15.13 5.57
C GLY A 150 4.89 15.54 5.56
N GLU A 151 5.76 14.65 6.01
CA GLU A 151 7.20 14.92 6.13
C GLU A 151 8.00 14.23 5.02
N LYS A 152 9.28 14.58 4.91
CA LYS A 152 10.21 13.85 4.04
C LYS A 152 10.30 12.39 4.51
N SER A 153 10.09 11.45 3.59
CA SER A 153 10.20 10.01 3.85
C SER A 153 11.61 9.57 4.21
N TYR A 154 11.76 8.31 4.65
CA TYR A 154 13.01 7.77 5.16
C TYR A 154 14.19 7.85 4.17
N GLY A 155 13.93 7.65 2.87
CA GLY A 155 14.93 7.66 1.80
C GLY A 155 15.51 6.28 1.47
N LYS A 156 14.76 5.18 1.66
CA LYS A 156 15.25 3.82 1.41
C LYS A 156 15.08 3.45 -0.06
N GLY A 157 16.10 3.73 -0.87
CA GLY A 157 16.16 3.37 -2.29
C GLY A 157 16.77 2.00 -2.63
N LEU A 158 16.94 1.10 -1.65
CA LEU A 158 17.56 -0.21 -1.85
C LEU A 158 16.52 -1.33 -1.74
N VAL A 159 16.36 -2.09 -2.83
CA VAL A 159 15.60 -3.36 -2.82
C VAL A 159 16.54 -4.47 -2.32
N GLN A 160 16.13 -5.15 -1.26
CA GLN A 160 16.89 -6.27 -0.70
C GLN A 160 16.23 -7.59 -1.12
N VAL A 161 17.05 -8.55 -1.55
CA VAL A 161 16.60 -9.92 -1.78
C VAL A 161 17.02 -10.72 -0.56
N THR A 162 16.06 -11.30 0.16
CA THR A 162 16.34 -12.28 1.21
C THR A 162 16.60 -13.62 0.52
N PRO A 163 17.84 -14.14 0.47
CA PRO A 163 18.06 -15.49 -0.04
C PRO A 163 17.31 -16.50 0.86
N PRO A 164 16.81 -17.62 0.31
CA PRO A 164 16.19 -18.66 1.13
C PRO A 164 17.17 -19.09 2.23
N ALA A 165 16.65 -19.29 3.44
CA ALA A 165 17.43 -19.84 4.53
C ALA A 165 17.96 -21.21 4.07
N ILE A 166 19.29 -21.36 4.06
CA ILE A 166 19.89 -22.68 3.86
C ILE A 166 19.58 -23.45 5.15
N VAL A 167 18.65 -24.40 5.07
CA VAL A 167 18.35 -25.37 6.14
C VAL A 167 19.24 -26.58 5.96
#